data_AF-A0AAW1CV68-F1
#
_entry.id   AF-A0AAW1CV68-F1
#
_cell.length_a   1.000
_cell.length_b   1.000
_cell.length_c   1.000
_cell.angle_alpha   90.00
_cell.angle_beta   90.00
_cell.angle_gamma   90.00
#
_symmetry.space_group_name_H-M   'P 1'
#
loop_
_entity.id
_entity.type
_entity.pdbx_description
1 polymer ?
#
loop_
_entity_poly.entity_id
_entity_poly.type
_entity_poly.pdbx_seq_one_letter_code
_entity_poly.pdbx_strand_id
1 'polypeptide(L)'
;MDNSRLPKIVLDRLKYLDENGIKIKYNWYTAFKSRLLITNSTDFLTILDRRKRKEENKNIIERTKNHFISVDIDSVCNSHFNPLYREISSLGPVEPYLTIRGCISRKRLISHSEWTDRHTDVGLKTTFL
;
A
#
# COMPACT_ATOMS: atom_id res chain seq x y z
N MET A 1 44.47 -15.67 -2.61
CA MET A 1 43.31 -15.60 -1.71
C MET A 1 42.07 -15.90 -2.54
N ASP A 2 41.30 -16.92 -2.16
CA ASP A 2 40.11 -17.30 -2.93
C ASP A 2 38.98 -16.28 -2.66
N ASN A 3 38.75 -15.39 -3.64
CA ASN A 3 37.79 -14.29 -3.57
C ASN A 3 36.34 -14.77 -3.38
N SER A 4 36.06 -16.07 -3.53
CA SER A 4 34.74 -16.67 -3.32
C SER A 4 34.29 -16.76 -1.86
N ARG A 5 35.21 -16.60 -0.90
CA ARG A 5 34.91 -16.73 0.54
C ARG A 5 34.27 -15.48 1.13
N LEU A 6 34.66 -14.30 0.66
CA LEU A 6 34.19 -13.00 1.14
C LEU A 6 32.67 -12.83 1.02
N PRO A 7 32.04 -13.11 -0.14
CA PRO A 7 30.59 -12.97 -0.29
C PRO A 7 29.79 -13.85 0.69
N LYS A 8 30.26 -15.06 0.98
CA LYS A 8 29.61 -15.98 1.94
C LYS A 8 29.68 -15.43 3.35
N ILE A 9 30.86 -14.99 3.79
CA ILE A 9 31.06 -14.41 5.13
C ILE A 9 30.19 -13.17 5.34
N VAL A 10 30.10 -12.30 4.33
CA VAL A 10 29.25 -11.09 4.40
C VAL A 10 27.77 -11.47 4.51
N LEU A 11 27.30 -12.44 3.72
CA LEU A 11 25.93 -12.92 3.79
C LEU A 11 25.61 -13.52 5.17
N ASP A 12 26.48 -14.39 5.69
CA ASP A 12 26.31 -15.04 7.00
C ASP A 12 26.25 -14.00 8.11
N ARG A 13 27.09 -12.96 8.04
CA ARG A 13 27.08 -11.87 9.01
C ARG A 13 25.77 -11.09 8.97
N LEU A 14 25.23 -10.81 7.79
CA LEU A 14 23.98 -10.08 7.64
C LEU A 14 22.75 -10.90 8.06
N LYS A 15 22.79 -12.21 7.85
CA LYS A 15 21.81 -13.16 8.37
C LYS A 15 21.81 -13.18 9.89
N TYR A 16 22.99 -13.29 10.51
CA TYR A 16 23.14 -13.22 11.95
C TYR A 16 22.55 -11.93 12.54
N LEU A 17 22.79 -10.78 11.90
CA LEU A 17 22.27 -9.49 12.37
C LEU A 17 20.74 -9.42 12.28
N ASP A 18 20.14 -9.99 11.23
CA ASP A 18 18.67 -10.12 11.08
C ASP A 18 18.07 -11.00 12.18
N GLU A 19 18.67 -12.16 12.45
CA GLU A 19 18.21 -13.14 13.45
C GLU A 19 18.29 -12.60 14.89
N ASN A 20 19.29 -11.78 15.19
CA ASN A 20 19.45 -11.14 16.51
C ASN A 20 18.65 -9.84 16.64
N GLY A 21 17.81 -9.49 15.66
CA GLY A 21 16.97 -8.29 15.69
C GLY A 21 17.75 -6.97 15.60
N ILE A 22 19.02 -7.02 15.20
CA ILE A 22 19.87 -5.84 15.08
C ILE A 22 19.50 -5.12 13.78
N LYS A 23 18.73 -4.04 13.92
CA LYS A 23 18.25 -3.23 12.79
C LYS A 23 19.37 -2.39 12.21
N ILE A 24 20.04 -2.93 11.19
CA ILE A 24 21.02 -2.18 10.40
C ILE A 24 20.30 -1.50 9.24
N LYS A 25 20.57 -0.19 9.10
CA LYS A 25 20.11 0.58 7.95
C LYS A 25 20.68 -0.06 6.68
N TYR A 26 19.82 -0.44 5.75
CA TYR A 26 20.18 -1.09 4.48
C TYR A 26 20.73 -2.53 4.60
N ASN A 27 20.31 -3.33 5.59
CA ASN A 27 20.56 -4.77 5.53
C ASN A 27 19.82 -5.39 4.34
N TRP A 28 20.56 -5.70 3.27
CA TRP A 28 19.99 -6.26 2.04
C TRP A 28 19.37 -7.64 2.28
N TYR A 29 19.89 -8.43 3.23
CA TYR A 29 19.30 -9.71 3.58
C TYR A 29 17.89 -9.53 4.18
N THR A 30 17.75 -8.63 5.15
CA THR A 30 16.44 -8.29 5.75
C THR A 30 15.47 -7.75 4.70
N ALA A 31 15.93 -6.85 3.83
CA ALA A 31 15.10 -6.27 2.76
C ALA A 31 14.70 -7.31 1.70
N PHE A 32 15.55 -8.29 1.44
CA PHE A 32 15.24 -9.39 0.52
C PHE A 32 14.26 -10.37 1.16
N LYS A 33 14.50 -10.76 2.42
CA LYS A 33 13.62 -11.65 3.19
C LYS A 33 12.22 -11.05 3.34
N SER A 34 12.09 -9.75 3.59
CA SER A 34 10.77 -9.09 3.67
C SER A 34 10.01 -9.13 2.34
N ARG A 35 10.70 -8.99 1.20
CA ARG A 35 10.08 -9.15 -0.13
C ARG A 35 9.63 -10.58 -0.37
N LEU A 36 10.40 -11.57 0.05
CA LEU A 36 10.00 -12.98 -0.05
C LEU A 36 8.79 -13.29 0.84
N LEU A 37 8.68 -12.66 2.01
CA LEU A 37 7.51 -12.80 2.88
C LEU A 37 6.23 -12.29 2.21
N ILE A 38 6.29 -11.16 1.50
CA ILE A 38 5.14 -10.60 0.77
C ILE A 38 4.58 -11.60 -0.25
N THR A 39 5.44 -12.36 -0.92
CA THR A 39 5.02 -13.37 -1.91
C THR A 39 4.91 -14.78 -1.35
N ASN A 40 5.03 -14.96 -0.03
CA ASN A 40 5.06 -16.25 0.66
C ASN A 40 6.11 -17.24 0.09
N SER A 41 7.29 -16.73 -0.29
CA SER A 41 8.36 -17.48 -0.96
C SER A 41 9.62 -17.61 -0.09
N THR A 42 9.49 -17.65 1.24
CA THR A 42 10.65 -17.71 2.16
C THR A 42 11.51 -18.96 1.99
N ASP A 43 10.91 -20.04 1.49
CA ASP A 43 11.59 -21.32 1.23
C ASP A 43 12.73 -21.18 0.23
N PHE A 44 12.73 -20.14 -0.59
CA PHE A 44 13.83 -19.83 -1.50
C PHE A 44 15.19 -19.72 -0.80
N LEU A 45 15.21 -19.26 0.46
CA LEU A 45 16.44 -19.10 1.25
C LEU A 45 17.10 -20.44 1.63
N THR A 46 16.35 -21.56 1.59
CA THR A 46 16.83 -22.89 1.98
C THR A 46 17.15 -23.79 0.78
N ILE A 47 16.82 -23.38 -0.45
CA ILE A 47 17.07 -24.18 -1.67
C ILE A 47 18.58 -24.26 -1.96
N LEU A 48 19.17 -25.44 -1.75
CA LEU A 48 20.58 -25.71 -2.05
C LEU A 48 20.84 -26.03 -3.53
N ASP A 49 19.88 -26.65 -4.22
CA ASP A 49 20.01 -27.04 -5.63
C ASP A 49 19.94 -25.82 -6.56
N ARG A 50 21.01 -25.63 -7.35
CA ARG A 50 21.14 -24.52 -8.30
C ARG A 50 20.06 -24.53 -9.39
N ARG A 51 19.63 -25.71 -9.87
CA ARG A 51 18.61 -25.80 -10.94
C ARG A 51 17.25 -25.36 -10.39
N LYS A 52 16.83 -25.96 -9.27
CA LYS A 52 15.60 -25.58 -8.56
C LYS A 52 15.59 -24.11 -8.17
N ARG A 53 16.71 -23.57 -7.69
CA ARG A 53 16.82 -22.15 -7.34
C ARG A 53 16.62 -21.23 -8.55
N LYS A 54 17.14 -21.61 -9.72
CA LYS A 54 16.98 -20.82 -10.95
C LYS A 54 15.52 -20.78 -11.42
N GLU A 55 14.83 -21.90 -11.30
CA GLU A 55 13.41 -22.01 -11.62
C GLU A 55 12.56 -21.21 -10.62
N GLU A 56 12.77 -21.41 -9.32
CA GLU A 56 12.02 -20.70 -8.29
C GLU A 56 12.27 -19.20 -8.32
N ASN A 57 13.46 -18.74 -8.72
CA ASN A 57 13.73 -17.32 -8.92
C ASN A 57 12.81 -16.70 -9.99
N LYS A 58 12.50 -17.42 -11.08
CA LYS A 58 11.55 -16.95 -12.09
C LYS A 58 10.14 -16.84 -11.51
N ASN A 59 9.73 -17.88 -10.76
CA ASN A 59 8.42 -17.92 -10.11
C ASN A 59 8.25 -16.76 -9.11
N ILE A 60 9.28 -16.47 -8.32
CA ILE A 60 9.26 -15.34 -7.36
C ILE A 60 9.11 -14.00 -8.08
N ILE A 61 9.85 -13.79 -9.17
CA ILE A 61 9.74 -12.56 -9.96
C ILE A 61 8.31 -12.40 -10.49
N GLU A 62 7.72 -13.48 -11.01
CA GLU A 62 6.34 -13.47 -11.50
C GLU A 62 5.31 -13.22 -10.39
N ARG A 63 5.41 -13.93 -9.26
CA ARG A 63 4.56 -13.68 -8.08
C ARG A 63 4.66 -12.24 -7.59
N THR A 64 5.87 -11.67 -7.60
CA THR A 64 6.09 -10.28 -7.18
C THR A 64 5.43 -9.30 -8.14
N LYS A 65 5.52 -9.52 -9.46
CA LYS A 65 4.82 -8.71 -10.47
C LYS A 65 3.31 -8.79 -10.27
N ASN A 66 2.78 -9.99 -10.09
CA ASN A 66 1.35 -10.21 -9.89
C ASN A 66 0.88 -9.57 -8.59
N HIS A 67 1.69 -9.59 -7.53
CA HIS A 67 1.39 -8.88 -6.28
C HIS A 67 1.24 -7.37 -6.51
N PHE A 68 2.19 -6.73 -7.20
CA PHE A 68 2.08 -5.29 -7.50
C PHE A 68 0.85 -4.97 -8.35
N ILE A 69 0.58 -5.77 -9.37
CA ILE A 69 -0.64 -5.61 -10.20
C ILE A 69 -1.89 -5.74 -9.33
N SER A 70 -1.93 -6.73 -8.45
CA SER A 70 -3.06 -6.93 -7.54
C SER A 70 -3.25 -5.75 -6.59
N VAL A 71 -2.16 -5.20 -6.06
CA VAL A 71 -2.21 -4.02 -5.16
C VAL A 71 -2.68 -2.79 -5.93
N ASP A 72 -2.23 -2.59 -7.15
CA ASP A 72 -2.66 -1.47 -7.99
C ASP A 72 -4.15 -1.60 -8.35
N ILE A 73 -4.59 -2.80 -8.74
CA ILE A 73 -6.00 -3.07 -9.00
C ILE A 73 -6.83 -2.83 -7.74
N ASP A 74 -6.41 -3.35 -6.59
CA ASP A 74 -7.13 -3.16 -5.32
C ASP A 74 -7.21 -1.67 -4.94
N SER A 75 -6.12 -0.92 -5.14
CA SER A 75 -6.09 0.52 -4.91
C SER A 75 -7.07 1.28 -5.80
N VAL A 76 -7.15 0.94 -7.09
CA VAL A 76 -8.09 1.54 -8.04
C VAL A 76 -9.52 1.12 -7.74
N CYS A 77 -9.74 -0.16 -7.42
CA CYS A 77 -11.04 -0.72 -7.05
C CYS A 77 -11.59 -0.09 -5.78
N ASN A 78 -10.75 0.17 -4.78
CA ASN A 78 -11.14 0.75 -3.50
C ASN A 78 -10.90 2.27 -3.41
N SER A 79 -10.69 2.92 -4.55
CA SER A 79 -10.51 4.36 -4.61
C SER A 79 -11.84 5.10 -4.48
N HIS A 80 -11.86 6.22 -3.76
CA HIS A 80 -13.02 7.14 -3.71
C HIS A 80 -13.38 7.72 -5.09
N PHE A 81 -12.47 7.63 -6.07
CA PHE A 81 -12.71 8.02 -7.45
C PHE A 81 -13.41 6.92 -8.28
N ASN A 82 -13.45 5.68 -7.78
CA ASN A 82 -14.13 4.58 -8.44
C ASN A 82 -15.65 4.68 -8.20
N PRO A 83 -16.47 4.80 -9.26
CA PRO A 83 -17.93 4.90 -9.12
C PRO A 83 -18.55 3.72 -8.37
N LEU A 84 -18.09 2.49 -8.63
CA LEU A 84 -18.61 1.28 -7.98
C LEU A 84 -18.26 1.25 -6.50
N TYR A 85 -17.04 1.63 -6.13
CA TYR A 85 -16.65 1.78 -4.73
C TYR A 85 -17.47 2.86 -4.05
N ARG A 86 -17.67 4.00 -4.70
CA ARG A 86 -18.50 5.09 -4.17
C ARG A 86 -19.93 4.63 -3.96
N GLU A 87 -20.53 3.89 -4.88
CA GLU A 87 -21.89 3.37 -4.77
C GLU A 87 -22.01 2.37 -3.61
N ILE A 88 -21.05 1.45 -3.47
CA ILE A 88 -21.03 0.46 -2.38
C ILE A 88 -20.72 1.13 -1.04
N SER A 89 -19.81 2.10 -1.02
CA SER A 89 -19.44 2.90 0.15
C SER A 89 -20.49 3.98 0.50
N SER A 90 -21.40 4.32 -0.41
CA SER A 90 -22.47 5.33 -0.24
C SER A 90 -23.69 4.84 0.54
N LEU A 91 -23.56 3.75 1.29
CA LEU A 91 -24.52 3.40 2.35
C LEU A 91 -24.57 4.45 3.49
N GLY A 92 -23.83 5.57 3.38
CA GLY A 92 -24.06 6.82 4.11
C GLY A 92 -24.18 8.04 3.16
N PRO A 93 -24.80 9.15 3.59
CA PRO A 93 -25.08 10.28 2.70
C PRO A 93 -23.78 10.96 2.23
N VAL A 94 -23.56 10.97 0.91
CA VAL A 94 -22.45 11.70 0.28
C VAL A 94 -22.81 13.18 0.20
N GLU A 95 -22.02 14.04 0.87
CA GLU A 95 -22.21 15.49 0.85
C GLU A 95 -22.16 16.05 -0.60
N PRO A 96 -23.16 16.86 -1.04
CA PRO A 96 -23.30 17.30 -2.44
C PRO A 96 -22.07 18.00 -3.00
N TYR A 97 -21.38 18.82 -2.21
CA TYR A 97 -20.20 19.58 -2.65
C TYR A 97 -19.01 18.69 -3.06
N LEU A 98 -18.96 17.43 -2.60
CA LEU A 98 -17.91 16.48 -3.01
C LEU A 98 -18.03 16.08 -4.48
N THR A 99 -19.24 16.14 -5.03
CA THR A 99 -19.55 15.77 -6.42
C THR A 99 -19.14 16.84 -7.44
N ILE A 100 -18.91 18.08 -7.01
CA ILE A 100 -18.54 19.19 -7.88
C ILE A 100 -17.13 18.94 -8.47
N ARG A 101 -16.97 18.97 -9.80
CA ARG A 101 -15.65 18.89 -10.44
C ARG A 101 -14.94 20.24 -10.36
N GLY A 102 -13.75 20.26 -9.77
CA GLY A 102 -12.94 21.48 -9.59
C GLY A 102 -11.76 21.26 -8.66
N CYS A 103 -10.89 22.26 -8.55
CA CYS A 103 -9.76 22.23 -7.62
C CYS A 103 -10.23 22.15 -6.17
N ILE A 104 -9.42 21.54 -5.30
CA ILE A 104 -9.79 21.27 -3.91
C ILE A 104 -10.15 22.54 -3.12
N SER A 105 -9.53 23.67 -3.44
CA SER A 105 -9.80 24.97 -2.82
C SER A 105 -11.24 25.43 -3.07
N ARG A 106 -11.78 25.18 -4.25
CA ARG A 106 -13.16 25.52 -4.60
C ARG A 106 -14.16 24.62 -3.89
N LYS A 107 -13.87 23.32 -3.78
CA LYS A 107 -14.70 22.39 -3.02
C LYS A 107 -14.77 22.75 -1.53
N ARG A 108 -13.65 23.19 -0.94
CA ARG A 108 -13.58 23.65 0.47
C ARG A 108 -14.41 24.89 0.75
N LEU A 109 -14.47 25.81 -0.20
CA LEU A 109 -15.21 27.06 -0.05
C LEU A 109 -16.72 26.79 -0.03
N ILE A 110 -17.19 25.92 -0.93
CA ILE A 110 -18.59 25.50 -1.02
C ILE A 110 -19.01 24.68 0.20
N SER A 111 -18.15 23.78 0.69
CA SER A 111 -18.43 23.06 1.93
C SER A 111 -18.56 23.98 3.14
N HIS A 112 -17.81 25.10 3.17
CA HIS A 112 -17.86 26.03 4.28
C HIS A 112 -19.12 26.91 4.23
N SER A 113 -19.55 27.36 3.05
CA SER A 113 -20.79 28.11 2.88
C SER A 113 -22.04 27.26 3.19
N GLU A 114 -22.07 26.01 2.72
CA GLU A 114 -23.17 25.08 3.00
C GLU A 114 -23.23 24.67 4.49
N TRP A 115 -22.10 24.75 5.20
CA TRP A 115 -22.08 24.55 6.65
C TRP A 115 -22.62 25.77 7.40
N THR A 116 -22.28 27.00 6.98
CA THR A 116 -22.82 28.22 7.61
C THR A 116 -24.31 28.39 7.36
N ASP A 117 -24.81 28.08 6.16
CA ASP A 117 -26.25 28.19 5.84
C ASP A 117 -27.11 27.21 6.64
N ARG A 118 -26.61 25.98 6.86
CA ARG A 118 -27.27 25.01 7.74
C ARG A 118 -27.38 25.48 9.20
N HIS A 119 -26.57 26.44 9.64
CA HIS A 119 -26.62 26.99 11.00
C HIS A 119 -27.36 28.34 11.09
N THR A 120 -27.54 29.07 9.99
CA THR A 120 -28.44 30.24 9.93
C THR A 120 -29.90 29.84 9.75
N ASP A 121 -30.19 28.73 9.05
CA ASP A 121 -31.56 28.20 8.91
C ASP A 121 -32.14 27.66 10.22
N VAL A 122 -31.28 27.21 11.15
CA VAL A 122 -31.74 26.87 12.51
C VAL A 122 -32.15 28.13 13.29
N GLY A 123 -31.67 29.32 12.88
CA GLY A 123 -32.13 30.62 13.37
C GLY A 123 -33.43 31.13 12.73
N LEU A 124 -33.87 30.56 11.60
CA LEU A 124 -35.13 30.91 10.92
C LEU A 124 -36.27 29.92 11.23
N LYS A 125 -36.13 29.11 12.29
CA LYS A 125 -37.25 28.55 13.08
C LYS A 125 -38.02 29.66 13.81
N THR A 126 -38.40 30.72 13.13
CA THR A 126 -39.28 31.78 13.63
C THR A 126 -39.69 32.63 12.44
N THR A 127 -40.87 32.41 11.84
CA THR A 127 -41.85 33.45 11.40
C THR A 127 -42.87 32.94 10.36
N PHE A 128 -44.17 32.98 10.70
CA PHE A 128 -45.37 33.14 9.84
C PHE A 128 -45.52 32.22 8.59
N LEU A 129 -46.49 31.29 8.47
CA LEU A 129 -47.94 31.32 8.69
C LEU A 129 -48.46 29.89 8.90
#